data_AF-A0A668SQK7-F1
#
_entry.id   AF-A0A668SQK7-F1
#
_cell.length_a   1.000
_cell.length_b   1.000
_cell.length_c   1.000
_cell.angle_alpha   90.00
_cell.angle_beta   90.00
_cell.angle_gamma   90.00
#
_symmetry.space_group_name_H-M   'P 1'
#
loop_
_entity.id
_entity.type
_entity.pdbx_description
1 polymer ?
#
loop_
_entity_poly.entity_id
_entity_poly.type
_entity_poly.pdbx_seq_one_letter_code
_entity_poly.pdbx_strand_id
1 'polypeptide(L)'
;MGLHRKMTHHQASKKWENLKKRYKELKHPPEGVEVFPDVWPFFSLMDDAMAGRLEGSAPILKAFPHNKDNGEFLIKPKKKKLAAMVKSSIVAAPTEIEISLNGIEDGEVVVAQEEPQDIDCILQEVEDERRTTCSEQHVTEREKEVMERERLVLQRERAVLDREIAVLDRDRAVLERERAALDREKAVMERERGMVERDRDALHDMDRKQRLIHLFEKLIDNF
;
A
#
# COMPACT_ATOMS: atom_id res chain seq x y z
N MET A 1 -4.19 2.06 -25.66
CA MET A 1 -3.14 1.06 -25.92
C MET A 1 -2.60 0.55 -24.59
N GLY A 2 -3.18 -0.55 -24.07
CA GLY A 2 -2.96 -0.97 -22.68
C GLY A 2 -1.60 -1.65 -22.44
N LEU A 3 -0.94 -1.28 -21.35
CA LEU A 3 0.29 -1.91 -20.82
C LEU A 3 0.10 -3.38 -20.39
N HIS A 4 -1.13 -3.89 -20.44
CA HIS A 4 -1.54 -5.24 -20.01
C HIS A 4 -0.72 -6.40 -20.63
N ARG A 5 0.01 -6.17 -21.73
CA ARG A 5 0.90 -7.18 -22.34
C ARG A 5 2.40 -7.00 -22.07
N LYS A 6 2.84 -5.88 -21.48
CA LYS A 6 4.28 -5.56 -21.33
C LYS A 6 4.73 -5.35 -19.88
N MET A 7 3.85 -4.98 -18.95
CA MET A 7 4.21 -4.75 -17.56
C MET A 7 2.95 -4.80 -16.67
N THR A 8 2.95 -5.59 -15.61
CA THR A 8 1.87 -5.56 -14.61
C THR A 8 1.94 -4.27 -13.78
N HIS A 9 0.83 -3.87 -13.15
CA HIS A 9 0.80 -2.69 -12.27
C HIS A 9 1.87 -2.76 -11.18
N HIS A 10 2.04 -3.92 -10.54
CA HIS A 10 3.07 -4.13 -9.51
C HIS A 10 4.49 -3.96 -10.09
N GLN A 11 4.75 -4.49 -11.27
CA GLN A 11 6.05 -4.33 -11.94
C GLN A 11 6.33 -2.87 -12.32
N ALA A 12 5.32 -2.13 -12.79
CA ALA A 12 5.42 -0.70 -13.08
C ALA A 12 5.72 0.11 -11.79
N SER A 13 5.03 -0.19 -10.69
CA SER A 13 5.30 0.40 -9.38
C SER A 13 6.73 0.12 -8.92
N LYS A 14 7.19 -1.13 -9.03
CA LYS A 14 8.57 -1.50 -8.68
C LYS A 14 9.61 -0.80 -9.55
N LYS A 15 9.32 -0.58 -10.84
CA LYS A 15 10.18 0.22 -11.73
C LYS A 15 10.21 1.68 -11.30
N TRP A 16 9.07 2.26 -10.95
CA TRP A 16 8.98 3.62 -10.44
C TRP A 16 9.78 3.82 -9.14
N GLU A 17 9.72 2.88 -8.20
CA GLU A 17 10.55 2.93 -6.99
C GLU A 17 12.05 2.91 -7.28
N ASN A 18 12.48 2.08 -8.24
CA ASN A 18 13.88 2.04 -8.67
C ASN A 18 14.32 3.38 -9.30
N LEU A 19 13.47 3.99 -10.13
CA LEU A 19 13.75 5.31 -10.71
C LEU A 19 13.85 6.38 -9.61
N LYS A 20 12.93 6.39 -8.63
CA LYS A 20 12.99 7.32 -7.48
C LYS A 20 14.25 7.16 -6.66
N LYS A 21 14.69 5.92 -6.42
CA LYS A 21 15.93 5.65 -5.67
C LYS A 21 17.15 6.26 -6.38
N ARG A 22 17.30 5.99 -7.68
CA ARG A 22 18.38 6.58 -8.50
C ARG A 22 18.32 8.11 -8.53
N TYR A 23 17.13 8.69 -8.69
CA TYR A 23 16.94 10.13 -8.63
C TYR A 23 17.41 10.74 -7.30
N LYS A 24 17.06 10.12 -6.17
CA LYS A 24 17.48 10.60 -4.83
C LYS A 24 19.00 10.55 -4.65
N GLU A 25 19.64 9.47 -5.11
CA GLU A 25 21.10 9.31 -5.10
C GLU A 25 21.81 10.43 -5.89
N LEU A 26 21.23 10.86 -7.02
CA LEU A 26 21.76 11.93 -7.86
C LEU A 26 21.44 13.34 -7.32
N LYS A 27 20.27 13.52 -6.70
CA LYS A 27 19.79 14.81 -6.20
C LYS A 27 20.41 15.21 -4.85
N HIS A 28 20.72 14.21 -4.02
CA HIS A 28 21.36 14.42 -2.71
C HIS A 28 22.54 13.45 -2.59
N PRO A 29 23.68 13.76 -3.21
CA PRO A 29 24.84 12.88 -3.13
C PRO A 29 25.37 12.82 -1.69
N PRO A 30 25.92 11.67 -1.27
CA PRO A 30 26.58 11.56 0.02
C PRO A 30 27.78 12.51 0.08
N GLU A 31 28.02 13.05 1.28
CA GLU A 31 29.02 14.08 1.54
C GLU A 31 30.41 13.64 1.04
N GLY A 32 30.93 14.36 0.04
CA GLY A 32 32.24 14.09 -0.59
C GLY A 32 32.22 13.45 -1.98
N VAL A 33 31.06 13.12 -2.56
CA VAL A 33 30.97 12.59 -3.94
C VAL A 33 30.25 13.60 -4.85
N GLU A 34 30.95 14.18 -5.83
CA GLU A 34 30.29 14.95 -6.89
C GLU A 34 29.61 13.98 -7.86
N VAL A 35 28.28 14.02 -7.91
CA VAL A 35 27.50 13.21 -8.82
C VAL A 35 26.88 14.11 -9.85
N PHE A 36 27.20 13.87 -11.13
CA PHE A 36 26.72 14.68 -12.25
C PHE A 36 25.30 14.24 -12.63
N PRO A 37 24.26 15.05 -12.39
CA PRO A 37 22.87 14.68 -12.67
C PRO A 37 22.61 14.42 -14.16
N ASP A 38 23.41 15.03 -15.04
CA ASP A 38 23.31 14.92 -16.50
C ASP A 38 23.73 13.55 -17.06
N VAL A 39 24.37 12.69 -16.26
CA VAL A 39 24.78 11.34 -16.68
C VAL A 39 23.58 10.41 -16.78
N TRP A 40 22.48 10.74 -16.10
CA TRP A 40 21.26 9.94 -16.16
C TRP A 40 20.22 10.63 -17.06
N PRO A 41 19.95 10.10 -18.26
CA PRO A 41 19.08 10.76 -19.25
C PRO A 41 17.62 10.90 -18.79
N PHE A 42 17.22 10.18 -17.74
CA PHE A 42 15.90 10.28 -17.13
C PHE A 42 15.84 11.25 -15.94
N PHE A 43 16.95 11.91 -15.55
CA PHE A 43 16.98 12.81 -14.41
C PHE A 43 16.01 13.97 -14.56
N SER A 44 16.06 14.68 -15.70
CA SER A 44 15.14 15.79 -16.00
C SER A 44 13.68 15.34 -16.05
N LEU A 45 13.41 14.22 -16.74
CA LEU A 45 12.07 13.63 -16.82
C LEU A 45 11.54 13.21 -15.43
N MET A 46 12.41 12.69 -14.58
CA MET A 46 12.08 12.30 -13.21
C MET A 46 11.90 13.52 -12.30
N ASP A 47 12.68 14.57 -12.48
CA ASP A 47 12.53 15.84 -11.76
C ASP A 47 11.20 16.51 -12.11
N ASP A 48 10.84 16.55 -13.39
CA ASP A 48 9.53 17.02 -13.86
C ASP A 48 8.38 16.22 -13.25
N ALA A 49 8.52 14.88 -13.21
CA ALA A 49 7.53 14.00 -12.62
C ALA A 49 7.39 14.23 -11.10
N MET A 50 8.51 14.36 -10.38
CA MET A 50 8.54 14.58 -8.93
C MET A 50 8.08 15.98 -8.52
N ALA A 51 8.24 16.98 -9.40
CA ALA A 51 7.75 18.34 -9.21
C ALA A 51 6.29 18.53 -9.65
N GLY A 52 5.61 17.47 -10.11
CA GLY A 52 4.22 17.53 -10.56
C GLY A 52 4.00 18.18 -11.92
N ARG A 53 5.06 18.52 -12.66
CA ARG A 53 4.96 19.16 -13.99
C ARG A 53 4.38 18.25 -15.07
N LEU A 54 4.39 16.94 -14.83
CA LEU A 54 3.79 15.93 -15.71
C LEU A 54 2.38 15.51 -15.29
N GLU A 55 1.80 16.12 -14.25
CA GLU A 55 0.44 15.82 -13.81
C GLU A 55 -0.57 16.13 -14.93
N GLY A 56 -1.43 15.16 -15.27
CA GLY A 56 -2.37 15.27 -16.40
C GLY A 56 -1.79 14.96 -17.79
N SER A 57 -0.49 14.71 -17.93
CA SER A 57 0.13 14.35 -19.22
C SER A 57 -0.24 12.93 -19.70
N ALA A 58 -0.68 12.07 -18.79
CA ALA A 58 -1.14 10.72 -19.11
C ALA A 58 -2.66 10.63 -18.92
N PRO A 59 -3.38 9.94 -19.83
CA PRO A 59 -4.80 9.71 -19.65
C PRO A 59 -5.04 8.89 -18.38
N ILE A 60 -5.83 9.45 -17.46
CA ILE A 60 -6.22 8.79 -16.20
C ILE A 60 -7.01 7.54 -16.58
N LEU A 61 -6.45 6.37 -16.28
CA LEU A 61 -7.15 5.11 -16.48
C LEU A 61 -8.28 5.03 -15.46
N LYS A 62 -9.51 5.20 -15.94
CA LYS A 62 -10.71 4.99 -15.14
C LYS A 62 -10.73 3.52 -14.72
N ALA A 63 -10.47 3.24 -13.45
CA ALA A 63 -10.66 1.92 -12.88
C ALA A 63 -12.16 1.60 -12.97
N PHE A 64 -12.53 0.68 -13.85
CA PHE A 64 -13.91 0.20 -13.90
C PHE A 64 -14.20 -0.54 -12.60
N PRO A 65 -15.27 -0.20 -11.86
CA PRO A 65 -15.64 -0.95 -10.69
C PRO A 65 -15.96 -2.37 -11.13
N HIS A 66 -15.31 -3.32 -10.47
CA HIS A 66 -15.51 -4.74 -10.63
C HIS A 66 -16.96 -5.07 -10.23
N ASN A 67 -17.88 -4.99 -11.19
CA ASN A 67 -19.27 -5.35 -11.01
C ASN A 67 -19.34 -6.86 -10.78
N LYS A 68 -19.69 -7.23 -9.56
CA LYS A 68 -20.22 -8.57 -9.26
C LYS A 68 -21.51 -8.70 -10.06
N ASP A 69 -21.48 -9.45 -11.14
CA ASP A 69 -22.40 -10.56 -11.39
C ASP A 69 -22.20 -11.10 -12.81
N ASN A 70 -21.87 -12.39 -12.84
CA ASN A 70 -22.14 -13.35 -13.91
C ASN A 70 -21.34 -13.22 -15.22
N GLY A 71 -20.13 -13.79 -15.16
CA GLY A 71 -19.99 -15.13 -15.75
C GLY A 71 -19.50 -15.22 -17.18
N GLU A 72 -18.29 -14.75 -17.50
CA GLU A 72 -17.50 -15.34 -18.58
C GLU A 72 -16.02 -14.93 -18.53
N PHE A 73 -15.24 -15.40 -17.55
CA PHE A 73 -13.77 -15.56 -17.69
C PHE A 73 -13.28 -16.52 -16.60
N LEU A 74 -13.70 -17.79 -16.73
CA LEU A 74 -13.15 -18.89 -15.95
C LEU A 74 -11.73 -19.23 -16.44
N ILE A 75 -10.73 -18.49 -15.96
CA ILE A 75 -9.36 -19.02 -15.91
C ILE A 75 -9.24 -19.83 -14.61
N LYS A 76 -9.79 -21.05 -14.65
CA LYS A 76 -9.51 -22.07 -13.64
C LYS A 76 -8.01 -22.41 -13.72
N PRO A 77 -7.25 -22.42 -12.62
CA PRO A 77 -5.96 -23.08 -12.63
C PRO A 77 -6.21 -24.58 -12.85
N LYS A 78 -5.86 -25.08 -14.05
CA LYS A 78 -5.78 -26.52 -14.30
C LYS A 78 -4.71 -27.08 -13.36
N LYS A 79 -5.14 -27.79 -12.31
CA LYS A 79 -4.26 -28.70 -11.57
C LYS A 79 -3.80 -29.78 -12.55
N LYS A 80 -2.59 -29.63 -13.08
CA LYS A 80 -1.90 -30.74 -13.74
C LYS A 80 -1.55 -31.75 -12.64
N LYS A 81 -2.21 -32.91 -12.65
CA LYS A 81 -1.70 -34.10 -11.96
C LYS A 81 -0.39 -34.48 -12.66
N LEU A 82 0.74 -34.21 -12.03
CA LEU A 82 1.98 -34.91 -12.32
C LEU A 82 1.96 -36.17 -11.46
N ALA A 83 1.82 -37.32 -12.11
CA ALA A 83 2.26 -38.58 -11.55
C ALA A 83 3.79 -38.54 -11.51
N ALA A 84 4.37 -38.74 -10.33
CA ALA A 84 5.79 -39.03 -10.18
C ALA A 84 5.92 -40.27 -9.30
N MET A 85 6.50 -41.29 -9.93
CA MET A 85 6.88 -42.58 -9.40
C MET A 85 7.92 -42.39 -8.29
N VAL A 86 7.59 -42.79 -7.05
CA VAL A 86 8.57 -42.99 -5.97
C VAL A 86 8.73 -44.48 -5.77
N LYS A 87 9.93 -44.98 -6.05
CA LYS A 87 10.39 -46.31 -5.61
C LYS A 87 11.31 -46.12 -4.41
N SER A 88 11.00 -46.91 -3.37
CA SER A 88 11.83 -47.46 -2.31
C SER A 88 12.75 -46.54 -1.48
N SER A 89 12.42 -46.41 -0.20
CA SER A 89 13.44 -46.44 0.85
C SER A 89 12.89 -47.15 2.08
N ILE A 90 13.69 -48.09 2.53
CA ILE A 90 13.54 -48.99 3.67
C ILE A 90 13.76 -48.17 4.93
N VAL A 91 12.87 -48.27 5.92
CA VAL A 91 13.12 -47.81 7.29
C VAL A 91 13.15 -49.04 8.17
N ALA A 92 14.35 -49.34 8.66
CA ALA A 92 14.62 -50.33 9.68
C ALA A 92 14.13 -49.82 11.04
N ALA A 93 13.40 -50.68 11.75
CA ALA A 93 13.19 -50.59 13.19
C ALA A 93 13.27 -52.02 13.76
N PRO A 94 13.68 -52.18 15.02
CA PRO A 94 14.52 -53.27 15.48
C PRO A 94 13.70 -54.53 15.73
N THR A 95 14.23 -55.67 15.32
CA THR A 95 13.72 -56.98 15.75
C THR A 95 14.74 -57.61 16.69
N GLU A 96 14.22 -57.96 17.86
CA GLU A 96 14.92 -58.66 18.93
C GLU A 96 15.45 -60.00 18.41
N ILE A 97 16.66 -60.31 18.87
CA ILE A 97 17.40 -61.52 18.53
C ILE A 97 16.76 -62.68 19.29
N GLU A 98 15.97 -63.52 18.61
CA GLU A 98 15.67 -64.87 19.06
C GLU A 98 16.64 -65.86 18.38
N ILE A 99 17.50 -66.42 19.23
CA ILE A 99 18.47 -67.46 18.91
C ILE A 99 17.70 -68.76 18.66
N SER A 100 17.84 -69.35 17.47
CA SER A 100 17.51 -70.75 17.25
C SER A 100 18.62 -71.45 16.45
N LEU A 101 19.28 -72.35 17.17
CA LEU A 101 20.24 -73.35 16.71
C LEU A 101 19.61 -74.31 15.68
N ASN A 102 20.32 -74.61 14.58
CA ASN A 102 20.85 -75.95 14.23
C ASN A 102 21.19 -76.15 12.73
N GLY A 103 22.34 -76.81 12.48
CA GLY A 103 22.69 -77.61 11.28
C GLY A 103 23.46 -76.86 10.19
N ILE A 104 24.79 -76.71 10.25
CA ILE A 104 25.86 -77.60 9.70
C ILE A 104 25.60 -78.04 8.24
N GLU A 105 26.34 -77.46 7.29
CA GLU A 105 27.31 -78.14 6.40
C GLU A 105 27.95 -77.13 5.41
N ASP A 106 29.23 -76.87 5.63
CA ASP A 106 30.36 -76.65 4.69
C ASP A 106 30.16 -76.00 3.31
N GLY A 107 30.93 -74.93 3.04
CA GLY A 107 31.16 -74.43 1.67
C GLY A 107 31.73 -73.01 1.53
N GLU A 108 33.03 -72.86 1.78
CA GLU A 108 34.05 -72.14 0.96
C GLU A 108 33.72 -70.81 0.20
N VAL A 109 34.62 -69.82 0.37
CA VAL A 109 34.82 -68.48 -0.29
C VAL A 109 33.70 -67.44 0.01
N VAL A 110 33.94 -66.19 0.42
CA VAL A 110 34.65 -65.10 -0.27
C VAL A 110 35.03 -63.98 0.70
N VAL A 111 36.23 -63.42 0.48
CA VAL A 111 36.81 -62.22 1.08
C VAL A 111 35.86 -61.01 0.98
N ALA A 112 35.53 -60.38 2.11
CA ALA A 112 35.05 -59.00 2.14
C ALA A 112 35.90 -58.23 3.16
N GLN A 113 36.96 -57.59 2.65
CA GLN A 113 37.58 -56.47 3.34
C GLN A 113 36.62 -55.30 3.21
N GLU A 114 35.89 -54.97 4.28
CA GLU A 114 35.21 -53.70 4.39
C GLU A 114 36.29 -52.63 4.61
N GLU A 115 36.51 -51.81 3.57
CA GLU A 115 37.52 -50.76 3.59
C GLU A 115 37.12 -49.65 4.60
N PRO A 116 38.06 -49.17 5.44
CA PRO A 116 37.84 -48.07 6.40
C PRO A 116 37.46 -46.70 5.80
N GLN A 117 37.35 -46.58 4.48
CA GLN A 117 37.23 -45.30 3.75
C GLN A 117 35.79 -44.79 3.63
N ASP A 118 34.79 -45.67 3.72
CA ASP A 118 33.37 -45.30 3.61
C ASP A 118 32.82 -44.59 4.86
N ILE A 119 33.37 -44.92 6.04
CA ILE A 119 32.92 -44.33 7.32
C ILE A 119 33.36 -42.87 7.42
N ASP A 120 34.56 -42.53 6.92
CA ASP A 120 35.10 -41.17 6.93
C ASP A 120 34.28 -40.25 6.00
N CYS A 121 33.86 -40.76 4.83
CA CYS A 121 32.94 -40.06 3.93
C CYS A 121 31.56 -39.78 4.57
N ILE A 122 30.98 -40.74 5.29
CA ILE A 122 29.68 -40.57 5.96
C ILE A 122 29.79 -39.57 7.12
N LEU A 123 30.87 -39.61 7.90
CA LEU A 123 31.10 -38.64 8.98
C LEU A 123 31.27 -37.21 8.42
N GLN A 124 32.00 -37.08 7.30
CA GLN A 124 32.18 -35.82 6.60
C GLN A 124 30.84 -35.25 6.08
N GLU A 125 29.95 -36.09 5.51
CA GLU A 125 28.60 -35.67 5.08
C GLU A 125 27.75 -35.20 6.27
N VAL A 126 27.74 -35.93 7.39
CA VAL A 126 27.00 -35.53 8.60
C VAL A 126 27.53 -34.21 9.18
N GLU A 127 28.84 -33.97 9.13
CA GLU A 127 29.43 -32.69 9.52
C GLU A 127 29.02 -31.55 8.59
N ASP A 128 28.96 -31.78 7.28
CA ASP A 128 28.49 -30.81 6.30
C ASP A 128 27.00 -30.50 6.46
N GLU A 129 26.17 -31.51 6.74
CA GLU A 129 24.75 -31.32 7.10
C GLU A 129 24.58 -30.54 8.40
N ARG A 130 25.42 -30.77 9.41
CA ARG A 130 25.41 -29.93 10.63
C ARG A 130 25.83 -28.50 10.32
N ARG A 131 26.78 -28.28 9.41
CA ARG A 131 27.19 -26.93 8.98
C ARG A 131 26.07 -26.23 8.22
N THR A 132 25.38 -26.90 7.30
CA THR A 132 24.26 -26.32 6.54
C THR A 132 23.08 -26.00 7.45
N THR A 133 22.67 -26.92 8.33
CA THR A 133 21.56 -26.69 9.28
C THR A 133 21.87 -25.59 10.28
N CYS A 134 23.11 -25.49 10.79
CA CYS A 134 23.54 -24.38 11.63
C CYS A 134 23.49 -23.03 10.88
N SER A 135 23.92 -23.02 9.62
CA SER A 135 23.85 -21.83 8.75
C SER A 135 22.39 -21.41 8.50
N GLU A 136 21.52 -22.36 8.16
CA GLU A 136 20.09 -22.14 7.95
C GLU A 136 19.40 -21.60 9.22
N GLN A 137 19.67 -22.19 10.39
CA GLN A 137 19.15 -21.69 11.66
C GLN A 137 19.53 -20.22 11.87
N HIS A 138 20.78 -19.88 11.62
CA HIS A 138 21.28 -18.51 11.77
C HIS A 138 20.71 -17.52 10.74
N VAL A 139 20.33 -17.99 9.54
CA VAL A 139 19.56 -17.20 8.58
C VAL A 139 18.13 -16.97 9.08
N THR A 140 17.45 -18.03 9.53
CA THR A 140 16.07 -17.89 10.04
C THR A 140 15.97 -17.03 11.30
N GLU A 141 16.99 -17.04 12.15
CA GLU A 141 17.08 -16.17 13.32
C GLU A 141 17.18 -14.70 12.90
N ARG A 142 18.06 -14.38 11.95
CA ARG A 142 18.14 -13.03 11.37
C ARG A 142 16.83 -12.59 10.73
N GLU A 143 16.17 -13.48 10.00
CA GLU A 143 14.86 -13.18 9.40
C GLU A 143 13.80 -12.87 10.46
N LYS A 144 13.76 -13.62 11.57
CA LYS A 144 12.85 -13.32 12.69
C LYS A 144 13.12 -11.94 13.28
N GLU A 145 14.38 -11.58 13.50
CA GLU A 145 14.69 -10.25 14.02
C GLU A 145 14.29 -9.13 13.05
N VAL A 146 14.45 -9.33 11.73
CA VAL A 146 13.99 -8.38 10.72
C VAL A 146 12.47 -8.23 10.79
N MET A 147 11.73 -9.34 10.85
CA MET A 147 10.27 -9.32 10.98
C MET A 147 9.80 -8.63 12.27
N GLU A 148 10.51 -8.81 13.39
CA GLU A 148 10.20 -8.09 14.64
C GLU A 148 10.45 -6.58 14.51
N ARG A 149 11.55 -6.17 13.88
CA ARG A 149 11.82 -4.76 13.59
C ARG A 149 10.72 -4.15 12.71
N GLU A 150 10.32 -4.85 11.64
CA GLU A 150 9.22 -4.42 10.77
C GLU A 150 7.89 -4.30 11.53
N ARG A 151 7.58 -5.25 12.42
CA ARG A 151 6.38 -5.19 13.27
C ARG A 151 6.37 -3.95 14.15
N LEU A 152 7.51 -3.59 14.76
CA LEU A 152 7.64 -2.39 15.58
C LEU A 152 7.49 -1.10 14.76
N VAL A 153 8.02 -1.07 13.53
CA VAL A 153 7.82 0.05 12.59
C VAL A 153 6.34 0.22 12.28
N LEU A 154 5.64 -0.86 11.89
CA LEU A 154 4.20 -0.82 11.59
C LEU A 154 3.35 -0.42 12.80
N GLN A 155 3.76 -0.79 14.02
CA GLN A 155 3.10 -0.32 15.24
C GLN A 155 3.27 1.19 15.46
N ARG A 156 4.46 1.73 15.21
CA ARG A 156 4.72 3.18 15.28
C ARG A 156 3.91 3.92 14.23
N GLU A 157 3.87 3.43 12.99
CA GLU A 157 3.07 4.02 11.92
C GLU A 157 1.58 4.04 12.25
N ARG A 158 1.02 2.94 12.79
CA ARG A 158 -0.36 2.92 13.30
C ARG A 158 -0.60 3.99 14.36
N ALA A 159 0.29 4.11 15.33
CA ALA A 159 0.16 5.14 16.36
C ALA A 159 0.28 6.57 15.82
N VAL A 160 0.98 6.79 14.71
CA VAL A 160 1.01 8.10 14.03
C VAL A 160 -0.33 8.35 13.34
N LEU A 161 -0.84 7.39 12.57
CA LEU A 161 -2.14 7.49 11.91
C LEU A 161 -3.28 7.73 12.90
N ASP A 162 -3.28 7.05 14.04
CA ASP A 162 -4.29 7.25 15.09
C ASP A 162 -4.27 8.69 15.63
N ARG A 163 -3.08 9.30 15.77
CA ARG A 163 -2.95 10.71 16.16
C ARG A 163 -3.47 11.65 15.07
N GLU A 164 -3.15 11.36 13.81
CA GLU A 164 -3.63 12.14 12.66
C GLU A 164 -5.17 12.11 12.57
N ILE A 165 -5.79 10.94 12.72
CA ILE A 165 -7.24 10.79 12.78
C ILE A 165 -7.81 11.67 13.91
N ALA A 166 -7.22 11.61 15.11
CA ALA A 166 -7.69 12.43 16.23
C ALA A 166 -7.54 13.95 15.99
N VAL A 167 -6.56 14.38 15.19
CA VAL A 167 -6.45 15.80 14.77
C VAL A 167 -7.57 16.15 13.80
N LEU A 168 -7.78 15.32 12.77
CA LEU A 168 -8.83 15.55 11.77
C LEU A 168 -10.23 15.59 12.41
N ASP A 169 -10.49 14.74 13.41
CA ASP A 169 -11.75 14.77 14.16
C ASP A 169 -11.96 16.09 14.92
N ARG A 170 -10.89 16.63 15.52
CA ARG A 170 -10.93 17.95 16.17
C ARG A 170 -11.19 19.05 15.17
N ASP A 171 -10.50 19.06 14.03
CA ASP A 171 -10.67 20.05 12.97
C ASP A 171 -12.10 19.99 12.39
N ARG A 172 -12.62 18.78 12.18
CA ARG A 172 -14.00 18.58 11.74
C ARG A 172 -15.01 19.19 12.72
N ALA A 173 -14.79 19.01 14.02
CA ALA A 173 -15.65 19.60 15.06
C ALA A 173 -15.53 21.13 15.10
N VAL A 174 -14.36 21.70 14.83
CA VAL A 174 -14.19 23.17 14.72
C VAL A 174 -14.99 23.70 13.53
N LEU A 175 -14.83 23.09 12.35
CA LEU A 175 -15.55 23.49 11.14
C LEU A 175 -17.07 23.37 11.27
N GLU A 176 -17.57 22.42 12.06
CA GLU A 176 -19.00 22.30 12.36
C GLU A 176 -19.51 23.46 13.22
N ARG A 177 -18.73 23.88 14.22
CA ARG A 177 -19.06 25.07 15.04
C ARG A 177 -19.03 26.35 14.21
N GLU A 178 -18.04 26.50 13.33
CA GLU A 178 -17.94 27.64 12.41
C GLU A 178 -19.13 27.71 11.46
N ARG A 179 -19.52 26.58 10.85
CA ARG A 179 -20.75 26.51 10.04
C ARG A 179 -21.97 26.97 10.82
N ALA A 180 -22.15 26.48 12.04
CA ALA A 180 -23.27 26.90 12.88
C ALA A 180 -23.20 28.40 13.24
N ALA A 181 -22.01 28.98 13.40
CA ALA A 181 -21.84 30.41 13.63
C ALA A 181 -22.24 31.24 12.40
N LEU A 182 -21.78 30.83 11.21
CA LEU A 182 -22.14 31.46 9.93
C LEU A 182 -23.64 31.37 9.65
N ASP A 183 -24.30 30.26 9.98
CA ASP A 183 -25.75 30.13 9.83
C ASP A 183 -26.51 31.12 10.72
N ARG A 184 -26.03 31.37 11.95
CA ARG A 184 -26.60 32.40 12.84
C ARG A 184 -26.40 33.79 12.28
N GLU A 185 -25.19 34.10 11.80
CA GLU A 185 -24.87 35.39 11.19
C GLU A 185 -25.74 35.64 9.95
N LYS A 186 -25.87 34.64 9.07
CA LYS A 186 -26.75 34.70 7.91
C LYS A 186 -28.20 34.99 8.30
N ALA A 187 -28.72 34.38 9.36
CA ALA A 187 -30.06 34.67 9.86
C ALA A 187 -30.19 36.09 10.42
N VAL A 188 -29.14 36.67 11.00
CA VAL A 188 -29.13 38.08 11.42
C VAL A 188 -29.18 39.00 10.20
N MET A 189 -28.30 38.78 9.23
CA MET A 189 -28.26 39.56 7.98
C MET A 189 -29.58 39.51 7.21
N GLU A 190 -30.26 38.37 7.21
CA GLU A 190 -31.59 38.24 6.59
C GLU A 190 -32.65 39.10 7.30
N ARG A 191 -32.63 39.15 8.63
CA ARG A 191 -33.53 40.03 9.40
C ARG A 191 -33.25 41.50 9.12
N GLU A 192 -31.98 41.90 9.11
CA GLU A 192 -31.57 43.27 8.79
C GLU A 192 -32.00 43.66 7.38
N ARG A 193 -31.79 42.79 6.39
CA ARG A 193 -32.26 42.98 5.02
C ARG A 193 -33.77 43.22 4.98
N GLY A 194 -34.55 42.42 5.72
CA GLY A 194 -35.99 42.59 5.82
C GLY A 194 -36.40 43.89 6.53
N MET A 195 -35.64 44.38 7.50
CA MET A 195 -35.88 45.70 8.10
C MET A 195 -35.62 46.82 7.11
N VAL A 196 -34.49 46.79 6.42
CA VAL A 196 -34.13 47.79 5.40
C VAL A 196 -35.16 47.82 4.27
N GLU A 197 -35.69 46.66 3.86
CA GLU A 197 -36.74 46.57 2.85
C GLU A 197 -38.04 47.25 3.32
N ARG A 198 -38.47 47.01 4.57
CA ARG A 198 -39.64 47.70 5.14
C ARG A 198 -39.43 49.21 5.26
N ASP A 199 -38.25 49.65 5.68
CA ASP A 199 -37.94 51.08 5.79
C ASP A 199 -37.97 51.75 4.40
N ARG A 200 -37.44 51.07 3.39
CA ARG A 200 -37.52 51.53 2.00
C ARG A 200 -38.96 51.64 1.51
N ASP A 201 -39.79 50.64 1.77
CA ASP A 201 -41.21 50.66 1.40
C ASP A 201 -41.97 51.78 2.13
N ALA A 202 -41.67 52.01 3.41
CA ALA A 202 -42.25 53.10 4.18
C ALA A 202 -41.87 54.47 3.61
N LEU A 203 -40.61 54.68 3.22
CA LEU A 203 -40.18 55.90 2.55
C LEU A 203 -40.92 56.09 1.21
N HIS A 204 -41.05 55.04 0.42
CA HIS A 204 -41.80 55.09 -0.85
C HIS A 204 -43.29 55.45 -0.65
N ASP A 205 -43.93 54.93 0.40
CA ASP A 205 -45.32 55.28 0.74
C ASP A 205 -45.44 56.74 1.19
N MET A 206 -44.50 57.22 2.01
CA MET A 206 -44.47 58.62 2.45
C MET A 206 -44.30 59.58 1.26
N ASP A 207 -43.40 59.28 0.33
CA ASP A 207 -43.22 60.07 -0.90
C ASP A 207 -44.50 60.10 -1.74
N ARG A 208 -45.23 58.97 -1.82
CA ARG A 208 -46.51 58.91 -2.54
C ARG A 208 -47.57 59.77 -1.85
N LYS A 209 -47.67 59.73 -0.51
CA LYS A 209 -48.58 60.57 0.26
C LYS A 209 -48.26 62.06 0.11
N GLN A 210 -46.99 62.44 0.18
CA GLN A 210 -46.57 63.83 -0.04
C GLN A 210 -46.94 64.33 -1.44
N ARG A 211 -46.74 63.51 -2.47
CA ARG A 211 -47.19 63.84 -3.84
C ARG A 211 -48.70 64.04 -3.91
N LEU A 212 -49.50 63.20 -3.24
CA LEU A 212 -50.95 63.35 -3.17
C LEU A 212 -51.36 64.64 -2.47
N ILE A 213 -50.79 64.93 -1.30
CA ILE A 213 -51.07 66.16 -0.53
C ILE A 213 -50.77 67.38 -1.40
N HIS A 214 -49.62 67.43 -2.06
CA HIS A 214 -49.25 68.53 -2.94
C HIS A 214 -50.22 68.73 -4.12
N LEU A 215 -50.75 67.64 -4.68
CA LEU A 215 -51.78 67.71 -5.73
C LEU A 215 -53.11 68.27 -5.18
N PHE A 216 -53.52 67.87 -3.97
CA PHE A 216 -54.73 68.39 -3.32
C PHE A 216 -54.61 69.88 -3.00
N GLU A 217 -53.48 70.33 -2.44
CA GLU A 217 -53.21 71.75 -2.17
C GLU A 217 -53.38 72.59 -3.45
N LYS A 218 -52.72 72.16 -4.54
CA LYS A 218 -52.86 72.81 -5.86
C LYS A 218 -54.29 72.84 -6.38
N LEU A 219 -55.11 71.84 -6.07
CA LEU A 219 -56.49 71.78 -6.55
C LEU A 219 -57.37 72.77 -5.79
N ILE A 220 -57.16 72.91 -4.47
CA ILE A 220 -57.85 73.88 -3.63
C ILE A 220 -57.48 75.31 -4.05
N ASP A 221 -56.20 75.58 -4.30
CA ASP A 221 -55.72 76.93 -4.69
C ASP A 221 -56.24 77.39 -6.07
N ASN A 222 -56.74 76.47 -6.90
CA ASN A 222 -57.26 76.76 -8.24
C ASN A 222 -58.80 76.89 -8.30
N PHE A 223 -59.51 76.71 -7.18
CA PHE A 223 -60.96 76.93 -7.04
C PHE A 223 -61.25 78.25 -6.30
#